data_AF-A0A9J5Z377-F1
#
_entry.id   AF-A0A9J5Z377-F1
#
_cell.length_a   1.000
_cell.length_b   1.000
_cell.length_c   1.000
_cell.angle_alpha   90.00
_cell.angle_beta   90.00
_cell.angle_gamma   90.00
#
_symmetry.space_group_name_H-M   'P 1'
#
loop_
_entity.id
_entity.type
_entity.pdbx_description
1 polymer ?
#
loop_
_entity_poly.entity_id
_entity_poly.type
_entity_poly.pdbx_seq_one_letter_code
_entity_poly.pdbx_strand_id
1 'polypeptide(L)'
;MDQHNEDTPQELLISVGSLEYSGGRAEVAEVTRCSGDAFLVTVRNKKRVGYTYELTIKVKGEWLVGDEKKVIKGHIDIPEFSFGEIDDLQIEVSLSEDKDLGQEDKHRVKQDMKQFLRPFQEKLLKFEQELKEL
;
A
#
# COMPACT_ATOMS: atom_id res chain seq x y z
N MET A 1 27.56 -5.02 -10.13
CA MET A 1 26.28 -4.44 -10.62
C MET A 1 25.63 -3.91 -9.38
N ASP A 2 26.11 -2.75 -8.96
CA ASP A 2 25.75 -2.15 -7.70
C ASP A 2 24.57 -1.23 -8.03
N GLN A 3 23.41 -1.87 -8.23
CA GLN A 3 22.16 -1.16 -8.32
C GLN A 3 21.92 -0.58 -6.92
N HIS A 4 22.28 0.69 -6.75
CA HIS A 4 21.75 1.49 -5.64
C HIS A 4 20.23 1.44 -5.83
N ASN A 5 19.56 0.52 -5.13
CA ASN A 5 18.10 0.48 -5.10
C ASN A 5 17.73 1.67 -4.24
N GLU A 6 17.48 2.81 -4.87
CA GLU A 6 16.63 3.80 -4.25
C GLU A 6 15.27 3.11 -4.18
N ASP A 7 14.99 2.46 -3.05
CA ASP A 7 13.78 1.66 -2.86
C ASP A 7 12.58 2.58 -3.07
N THR A 8 12.06 2.58 -4.30
CA THR A 8 10.89 3.39 -4.65
C THR A 8 9.71 2.98 -3.76
N PRO A 9 8.76 3.89 -3.46
CA PRO A 9 7.56 3.53 -2.70
C PRO A 9 6.87 2.29 -3.29
N GLN A 10 6.90 2.12 -4.61
CA GLN A 10 6.45 0.91 -5.29
C GLN A 10 7.14 -0.38 -4.79
N GLU A 11 8.48 -0.42 -4.77
CA GLU A 11 9.25 -1.60 -4.33
C GLU A 11 8.97 -1.93 -2.86
N LEU A 12 8.86 -0.90 -2.02
CA LEU A 12 8.57 -1.02 -0.59
C LEU A 12 7.19 -1.65 -0.33
N LEU A 13 6.19 -1.26 -1.10
CA LEU A 13 4.84 -1.83 -1.00
C LEU A 13 4.79 -3.27 -1.52
N ILE A 14 5.52 -3.61 -2.59
CA ILE A 14 5.63 -5.00 -3.07
C ILE A 14 6.30 -5.88 -2.00
N SER A 15 7.30 -5.34 -1.30
CA SER A 15 8.01 -6.00 -0.19
C SER A 15 7.13 -6.30 1.03
N VAL A 16 5.92 -5.73 1.13
CA VAL A 16 4.94 -6.07 2.18
C VAL A 16 4.48 -7.53 2.04
N GLY A 17 4.43 -8.06 0.82
CA GLY A 17 4.08 -9.45 0.56
C GLY A 17 2.60 -9.74 0.82
N SER A 18 2.33 -10.60 1.81
CA SER A 18 0.98 -11.12 2.09
C SER A 18 0.57 -10.95 3.55
N LEU A 19 -0.71 -10.65 3.78
CA LEU A 19 -1.35 -10.70 5.10
C LEU A 19 -2.32 -11.87 5.19
N GLU A 20 -2.33 -12.49 6.37
CA GLU A 20 -3.29 -13.51 6.77
C GLU A 20 -4.36 -12.88 7.66
N TYR A 21 -5.61 -13.27 7.43
CA TYR A 21 -6.79 -12.79 8.14
C TYR A 21 -7.54 -13.98 8.75
N SER A 22 -8.44 -13.72 9.70
CA SER A 22 -9.21 -14.78 10.37
C SER A 22 -10.07 -15.65 9.43
N GLY A 23 -10.24 -15.25 8.17
CA GLY A 23 -10.95 -16.06 7.16
C GLY A 23 -10.20 -16.26 5.86
N GLY A 24 -8.92 -15.92 5.75
CA GLY A 24 -8.27 -15.91 4.45
C GLY A 24 -6.85 -15.38 4.43
N ARG A 25 -6.35 -15.16 3.23
CA ARG A 25 -5.04 -14.56 2.96
C ARG A 25 -5.17 -13.64 1.77
N ALA A 26 -4.50 -12.49 1.79
CA ALA A 26 -4.27 -11.69 0.61
C ALA A 26 -2.81 -11.32 0.46
N GLU A 27 -2.42 -11.11 -0.78
CA GLU A 27 -1.09 -10.70 -1.15
C GLU A 27 -1.14 -9.54 -2.13
N VAL A 28 -0.12 -8.68 -2.01
CA VAL A 28 0.17 -7.66 -3.01
C VAL A 28 0.56 -8.38 -4.29
N ALA A 29 -0.25 -8.23 -5.33
CA ALA A 29 0.01 -8.83 -6.63
C ALA A 29 1.01 -8.00 -7.42
N GLU A 30 0.76 -6.70 -7.53
CA GLU A 30 1.60 -5.73 -8.25
C GLU A 30 1.17 -4.30 -7.89
N VAL A 31 2.07 -3.33 -8.07
CA VAL A 31 1.72 -1.90 -8.05
C VAL A 31 1.49 -1.48 -9.49
N THR A 32 0.25 -1.11 -9.82
CA THR A 32 -0.12 -0.69 -11.18
C THR A 32 0.11 0.78 -11.46
N ARG A 33 0.14 1.59 -10.41
CA ARG A 33 0.35 3.03 -10.52
C ARG A 33 1.27 3.45 -9.40
N CYS A 34 2.33 4.16 -9.77
CA CYS A 34 3.20 4.86 -8.86
C CYS A 34 3.60 6.16 -9.55
N SER A 35 2.93 7.25 -9.17
CA SER A 35 3.15 8.56 -9.77
C SER A 35 3.41 9.56 -8.69
N GLY A 36 4.36 10.45 -8.91
CA GLY A 36 4.80 11.41 -7.92
C GLY A 36 6.25 11.79 -8.10
N ASP A 37 6.68 12.69 -7.22
CA ASP A 37 8.02 13.23 -7.24
C ASP A 37 8.56 13.39 -5.82
N ALA A 38 9.86 13.16 -5.70
CA ALA A 38 10.63 13.43 -4.51
C ALA A 38 11.64 14.54 -4.81
N PHE A 39 11.81 15.45 -3.86
CA PHE A 39 12.76 16.53 -3.95
C PHE A 39 13.58 16.63 -2.67
N LEU A 40 14.88 16.82 -2.86
CA LEU A 40 15.82 17.11 -1.79
C LEU A 40 16.45 18.48 -2.08
N VAL A 41 16.13 19.47 -1.26
CA VAL A 41 16.67 20.83 -1.39
C VAL A 41 17.46 21.22 -0.15
N THR A 42 18.61 21.87 -0.35
CA THR A 42 19.43 22.38 0.75
C THR A 42 19.25 23.89 0.83
N VAL A 43 18.65 24.39 1.92
CA VAL A 43 18.43 25.81 2.15
C VAL A 43 19.24 26.25 3.36
N ARG A 44 20.22 27.15 3.18
CA ARG A 44 21.07 27.67 4.28
C ARG A 44 21.70 26.56 5.12
N ASN A 45 22.30 25.55 4.46
CA ASN A 45 22.91 24.38 5.10
C ASN A 45 21.92 23.49 5.89
N LYS A 46 20.61 23.63 5.68
CA LYS A 46 19.57 22.70 6.17
C LYS A 46 18.98 21.94 4.99
N LYS A 47 19.11 20.61 5.01
CA LYS A 47 18.40 19.75 4.06
C LYS A 47 16.91 19.80 4.37
N ARG A 48 16.10 19.86 3.32
CA ARG A 48 14.66 19.65 3.34
C ARG A 48 14.35 18.61 2.28
N VAL A 49 13.85 17.48 2.74
CA VAL A 49 13.27 16.48 1.88
C VAL A 49 11.76 16.67 1.85
N GLY A 50 11.18 16.49 0.69
CA GLY A 50 9.74 16.35 0.52
C GLY A 50 9.49 15.39 -0.63
N TYR A 51 8.34 14.75 -0.60
CA TYR A 51 7.82 14.00 -1.73
C TYR A 51 6.32 14.10 -1.72
N THR A 52 5.74 13.79 -2.87
CA THR A 52 4.32 13.62 -3.06
C THR A 52 4.12 12.43 -3.99
N TYR A 53 3.40 11.40 -3.53
CA TYR A 53 3.15 10.19 -4.31
C TYR A 53 1.67 9.79 -4.26
N GLU A 54 1.21 9.19 -5.35
CA GLU A 54 -0.04 8.45 -5.46
C GLU A 54 0.26 7.03 -5.94
N LEU A 55 -0.40 6.04 -5.33
CA LEU A 55 -0.08 4.62 -5.53
C LEU A 55 -1.37 3.83 -5.75
N THR A 56 -1.42 2.98 -6.76
CA THR A 56 -2.49 1.99 -6.94
C THR A 56 -1.90 0.60 -6.91
N ILE A 57 -2.35 -0.22 -5.97
CA ILE A 57 -1.83 -1.55 -5.69
C ILE A 57 -2.91 -2.58 -5.97
N LYS A 58 -2.64 -3.54 -6.86
CA LYS A 58 -3.50 -4.71 -7.01
C LYS A 58 -3.22 -5.71 -5.91
N VAL A 59 -4.28 -6.17 -5.28
CA VAL A 59 -4.25 -7.23 -4.28
C VAL A 59 -5.08 -8.41 -4.75
N LYS A 60 -4.60 -9.61 -4.48
CA LYS A 60 -5.32 -10.85 -4.75
C LYS A 60 -5.25 -11.73 -3.52
N GLY A 61 -6.29 -12.47 -3.26
CA GLY A 61 -6.32 -13.33 -2.08
C GLY A 61 -7.46 -14.31 -2.11
N GLU A 62 -7.48 -15.17 -1.11
CA GLU A 62 -8.53 -16.14 -0.87
C GLU A 62 -9.22 -15.80 0.44
N TRP A 63 -10.54 -15.68 0.42
CA TRP A 63 -11.37 -15.47 1.61
C TRP A 63 -12.44 -16.55 1.71
N LEU A 64 -12.73 -16.94 2.94
CA LEU A 64 -13.84 -17.81 3.29
C LEU A 64 -15.13 -16.99 3.25
N VAL A 65 -15.96 -17.28 2.27
CA VAL A 65 -17.26 -16.64 2.02
C VAL A 65 -18.33 -17.71 2.23
N GLY A 66 -19.09 -17.58 3.32
CA GLY A 66 -19.91 -18.69 3.82
C GLY A 66 -19.04 -19.89 4.23
N ASP A 67 -19.17 -20.99 3.49
CA ASP A 67 -18.42 -22.25 3.70
C ASP A 67 -17.35 -22.50 2.60
N GLU A 68 -17.24 -21.62 1.60
CA GLU A 68 -16.37 -21.82 0.45
C GLU A 68 -15.24 -20.78 0.42
N LYS A 69 -14.02 -21.20 0.07
CA LYS A 69 -12.91 -20.29 -0.20
C LYS A 69 -13.04 -19.74 -1.62
N LYS A 70 -13.26 -18.44 -1.73
CA LYS A 70 -13.28 -17.72 -3.00
C LYS A 70 -12.03 -16.90 -3.17
N VAL A 71 -11.47 -16.93 -4.38
CA VAL A 71 -10.42 -16.00 -4.78
C VAL A 71 -11.08 -14.66 -5.07
N ILE A 72 -10.64 -13.62 -4.36
CA ILE A 72 -11.14 -12.26 -4.55
C ILE A 72 -9.97 -11.41 -4.99
N LYS A 73 -10.22 -10.60 -6.03
CA LYS A 73 -9.27 -9.60 -6.51
C LYS A 73 -9.78 -8.22 -6.14
N GLY A 74 -8.85 -7.36 -5.76
CA GLY A 74 -9.13 -5.97 -5.47
C GLY A 74 -7.96 -5.08 -5.81
N HIS A 75 -8.16 -3.80 -5.60
CA HIS A 75 -7.14 -2.78 -5.68
C HIS A 75 -7.25 -1.86 -4.47
N ILE A 76 -6.09 -1.42 -4.01
CA ILE A 76 -5.90 -0.46 -2.94
C ILE A 76 -5.34 0.79 -3.60
N ASP A 77 -6.13 1.85 -3.61
CA ASP A 77 -5.70 3.16 -4.07
C ASP A 77 -5.28 3.98 -2.85
N ILE A 78 -4.05 4.45 -2.90
CA ILE A 78 -3.49 5.41 -1.96
C ILE A 78 -3.56 6.76 -2.69
N PRO A 79 -4.46 7.66 -2.28
CA PRO A 79 -4.51 9.01 -2.84
C PRO A 79 -3.18 9.72 -2.60
N GLU A 80 -3.02 10.86 -3.26
CA GLU A 80 -1.84 11.71 -3.09
C GLU A 80 -1.51 11.95 -1.61
N PHE A 81 -0.30 11.57 -1.19
CA PHE A 81 0.22 11.77 0.15
C PHE A 81 1.60 12.40 0.11
N SER A 82 1.91 13.25 1.08
CA SER A 82 3.21 13.89 1.18
C SER A 82 4.02 13.45 2.40
N PHE A 83 5.29 13.83 2.38
CA PHE A 83 6.19 13.65 3.50
C PHE A 83 5.63 14.27 4.80
N GLY A 84 5.65 13.49 5.88
CA GLY A 84 5.08 13.82 7.18
C GLY A 84 3.60 13.46 7.34
N GLU A 85 2.92 13.03 6.28
CA GLU A 85 1.50 12.67 6.28
C GLU A 85 1.26 11.17 6.31
N ILE A 86 2.31 10.35 6.43
CA ILE A 86 2.18 8.88 6.49
C ILE A 86 1.33 8.42 7.68
N ASP A 87 1.32 9.16 8.80
CA ASP A 87 0.45 8.84 9.94
C ASP A 87 -1.05 9.00 9.62
N ASP A 88 -1.40 9.98 8.77
CA ASP A 88 -2.78 10.23 8.32
C ASP A 88 -3.08 9.55 6.96
N LEU A 89 -2.18 8.69 6.48
CA LEU A 89 -2.32 8.02 5.20
C LEU A 89 -3.67 7.33 5.08
N GLN A 90 -4.41 7.66 4.04
CA GLN A 90 -5.70 7.04 3.74
C GLN A 90 -5.53 6.04 2.61
N ILE A 91 -6.38 5.00 2.62
CA ILE A 91 -6.45 4.06 1.50
C ILE A 91 -7.90 3.78 1.13
N GLU A 92 -8.15 3.68 -0.17
CA GLU A 92 -9.41 3.27 -0.74
C GLU A 92 -9.32 1.84 -1.24
N VAL A 93 -10.23 0.99 -0.79
CA VAL A 93 -10.26 -0.42 -1.18
C VAL A 93 -11.45 -0.70 -2.08
N SER A 94 -11.15 -1.21 -3.26
CA SER A 94 -12.11 -1.55 -4.29
C SER A 94 -11.98 -3.02 -4.70
N LEU A 95 -13.11 -3.73 -4.70
CA LEU A 95 -13.15 -5.15 -5.07
C LEU A 95 -13.54 -5.26 -6.54
N SER A 96 -12.76 -6.04 -7.32
CA SER A 96 -13.01 -6.25 -8.74
C SER A 96 -14.12 -7.29 -8.99
N GLU A 97 -14.28 -8.25 -8.08
CA GLU A 97 -15.26 -9.35 -8.16
C GLU A 97 -16.33 -9.21 -7.08
N ASP A 98 -17.00 -8.05 -7.02
CA ASP A 98 -18.01 -7.78 -6.00
C ASP A 98 -19.38 -8.45 -6.32
N LYS A 99 -19.68 -8.76 -7.58
CA LYS A 99 -21.02 -9.25 -7.95
C LYS A 99 -21.41 -10.60 -7.33
N ASP A 100 -20.42 -11.41 -6.97
CA ASP A 100 -20.57 -12.77 -6.43
C ASP A 100 -20.51 -12.85 -4.90
N LEU A 101 -20.33 -11.71 -4.22
CA LEU A 101 -20.14 -11.62 -2.78
C LEU A 101 -21.36 -10.96 -2.12
N GLY A 102 -21.77 -11.47 -0.95
CA GLY A 102 -22.76 -10.82 -0.11
C GLY A 102 -22.26 -9.47 0.41
N GLN A 103 -23.16 -8.57 0.82
CA GLN A 103 -22.77 -7.26 1.36
C GLN A 103 -21.90 -7.39 2.62
N GLU A 104 -22.19 -8.37 3.48
CA GLU A 104 -21.36 -8.66 4.67
C GLU A 104 -19.95 -9.13 4.30
N ASP A 105 -19.83 -10.07 3.36
CA ASP A 105 -18.52 -10.54 2.89
C ASP A 105 -17.72 -9.41 2.22
N LYS A 106 -18.37 -8.58 1.39
CA LYS A 106 -17.72 -7.39 0.81
C LYS A 106 -17.18 -6.48 1.89
N HIS A 107 -17.99 -6.21 2.92
CA HIS A 107 -17.57 -5.34 4.01
C HIS A 107 -16.37 -5.94 4.74
N ARG A 108 -16.43 -7.22 5.08
CA ARG A 108 -15.34 -7.96 5.73
C ARG A 108 -14.05 -7.93 4.91
N VAL A 109 -14.12 -8.31 3.63
CA VAL A 109 -12.96 -8.32 2.73
C VAL A 109 -12.35 -6.94 2.58
N LYS A 110 -13.18 -5.89 2.47
CA LYS A 110 -12.70 -4.50 2.46
C LYS A 110 -12.00 -4.12 3.76
N GLN A 111 -12.53 -4.51 4.92
CA GLN A 111 -11.89 -4.26 6.22
C GLN A 111 -10.55 -5.02 6.34
N ASP A 112 -10.49 -6.27 5.89
CA ASP A 112 -9.27 -7.08 5.87
C ASP A 112 -8.21 -6.42 4.98
N MET A 113 -8.57 -6.04 3.74
CA MET A 113 -7.67 -5.32 2.85
C MET A 113 -7.25 -3.96 3.41
N LYS A 114 -8.11 -3.27 4.17
CA LYS A 114 -7.74 -2.03 4.86
C LYS A 114 -6.64 -2.25 5.91
N GLN A 115 -6.43 -3.47 6.39
CA GLN A 115 -5.31 -3.76 7.29
C GLN A 115 -3.95 -3.64 6.61
N PHE A 116 -3.87 -3.67 5.28
CA PHE A 116 -2.63 -3.33 4.54
C PHE A 116 -2.17 -1.89 4.79
N LEU A 117 -3.06 -0.99 5.24
CA LEU A 117 -2.69 0.37 5.60
C LEU A 117 -1.52 0.39 6.59
N ARG A 118 -1.58 -0.44 7.64
CA ARG A 118 -0.54 -0.49 8.68
C ARG A 118 0.85 -0.83 8.12
N PRO A 119 1.06 -1.97 7.44
CA PRO A 119 2.36 -2.29 6.88
C PRO A 119 2.78 -1.33 5.76
N PHE A 120 1.83 -0.72 5.02
CA PHE A 120 2.16 0.33 4.06
C PHE A 120 2.72 1.57 4.75
N GLN A 121 2.07 2.03 5.82
CA GLN A 121 2.55 3.12 6.65
C GLN A 121 3.94 2.80 7.23
N GLU A 122 4.14 1.61 7.79
CA GLU A 122 5.44 1.24 8.37
C GLU A 122 6.57 1.24 7.32
N LYS A 123 6.31 0.71 6.13
CA LYS A 123 7.29 0.69 5.03
C LYS A 123 7.59 2.11 4.52
N LEU A 124 6.57 2.92 4.30
CA LEU A 124 6.71 4.31 3.83
C LEU A 124 7.36 5.20 4.89
N LEU A 125 7.04 5.02 6.17
CA LEU A 125 7.63 5.76 7.29
C LEU A 125 9.11 5.41 7.46
N LYS A 126 9.49 4.15 7.23
CA LYS A 126 10.90 3.76 7.21
C LYS A 126 11.63 4.49 6.08
N PHE A 127 11.07 4.49 4.88
CA PHE A 127 11.61 5.22 3.75
C PHE A 127 11.75 6.73 4.00
N GLU A 128 10.76 7.35 4.65
CA GLU A 128 10.88 8.75 5.08
C GLU A 128 12.06 9.00 6.01
N GLN A 129 12.32 8.06 6.93
CA GLN A 129 13.45 8.18 7.85
C GLN A 129 14.78 8.05 7.10
N GLU A 130 14.90 7.10 6.18
CA GLU A 130 16.11 6.94 5.36
C GLU A 130 16.36 8.19 4.49
N LEU A 131 15.30 8.77 3.92
CA LEU A 131 15.36 10.04 3.20
C LEU A 131 15.79 11.24 4.06
N LYS A 132 15.47 11.25 5.37
CA LYS A 132 15.92 12.29 6.30
C LYS A 132 17.40 12.13 6.67
N GLU A 133 17.91 10.91 6.68
CA GLU A 133 19.30 10.59 7.03
C GLU A 133 20.27 10.79 5.84
N LEU A 134 19.74 10.78 4.61
CA LEU A 134 20.44 11.07 3.35
C LEU A 134 20.97 12.51 3.22
#